data_AF-A0A1B2Z9K6-F1
#
_entry.id   AF-A0A1B2Z9K6-F1
#
_cell.length_a   1.000
_cell.length_b   1.000
_cell.length_c   1.000
_cell.angle_alpha   90.00
_cell.angle_beta   90.00
_cell.angle_gamma   90.00
#
_symmetry.space_group_name_H-M   'P 1'
#
loop_
_entity.id
_entity.type
_entity.pdbx_description
1 polymer ?
#
loop_
_entity_poly.entity_id
_entity_poly.type
_entity_poly.pdbx_seq_one_letter_code
_entity_poly.pdbx_strand_id
1 'polypeptide(L)'
;MENEFVLDSYFGELSDPDSLINYIYTPVFLKTKIDVLYYEILNWERYGLLAIDLGLSTIQTDYKKTAISFVQYVWIKMVEALIKYGFSYDDIRTIRAKLSQKLHLELNYNQKIADNKALQTSDNHKEAYVTDFEKYVLSTIAFKNKYHFFLYKDAPANFFVFDDDLIRDFNAADMGDYFFVKFHKDHFSFSFFKIFEPFLHGESHQFNNRLISMLSNEEDKVLRMIRRDYNNLKSITIRFNQSKPTHLEIRTTKQVSAESRIMEHIQKRDYSTIVIQTVDGNVVNFENTKKYKL
;
A
#
# COMPACT_ATOMS: atom_id res chain seq x y z
N MET A 1 -24.06 -18.36 -5.67
CA MET A 1 -22.77 -18.54 -6.37
C MET A 1 -21.88 -17.42 -5.90
N GLU A 2 -20.98 -17.73 -4.96
CA GLU A 2 -19.97 -16.76 -4.53
C GLU A 2 -19.08 -16.43 -5.73
N ASN A 3 -18.81 -15.15 -5.96
CA ASN A 3 -17.83 -14.73 -6.94
C ASN A 3 -16.52 -15.46 -6.63
N GLU A 4 -16.13 -16.33 -7.56
CA GLU A 4 -14.88 -17.06 -7.44
C GLU A 4 -13.75 -16.03 -7.38
N PHE A 5 -12.86 -16.16 -6.40
CA PHE A 5 -11.68 -15.30 -6.27
C PHE A 5 -10.77 -15.56 -7.47
N VAL A 6 -10.90 -14.71 -8.51
CA VAL A 6 -10.17 -14.83 -9.78
C VAL A 6 -9.38 -13.55 -9.99
N LEU A 7 -8.05 -13.68 -9.94
CA LEU A 7 -7.13 -12.56 -10.15
C LEU A 7 -6.64 -12.48 -11.60
N ASP A 8 -7.05 -13.42 -12.46
CA ASP A 8 -6.69 -13.53 -13.88
C ASP A 8 -7.03 -12.25 -14.66
N SER A 9 -8.11 -11.54 -14.29
CA SER A 9 -8.44 -10.26 -14.93
C SER A 9 -7.37 -9.21 -14.65
N TYR A 10 -6.76 -9.20 -13.47
CA TYR A 10 -5.73 -8.24 -13.10
C TYR A 10 -4.34 -8.64 -13.64
N PHE A 11 -3.96 -9.88 -13.38
CA PHE A 11 -2.65 -10.43 -13.73
C PHE A 11 -2.59 -11.02 -15.14
N GLY A 12 -3.69 -11.10 -15.90
CA GLY A 12 -3.68 -11.71 -17.23
C GLY A 12 -3.50 -13.23 -17.21
N GLU A 13 -2.82 -13.75 -18.24
CA GLU A 13 -2.61 -15.19 -18.39
C GLU A 13 -1.60 -15.70 -17.34
N LEU A 14 -2.10 -16.50 -16.38
CA LEU A 14 -1.31 -17.08 -15.29
C LEU A 14 -0.65 -18.42 -15.65
N SER A 15 -0.88 -18.94 -16.86
CA SER A 15 -0.32 -20.21 -17.34
C SER A 15 1.17 -20.09 -17.72
N ASP A 16 1.64 -18.87 -17.98
CA ASP A 16 3.04 -18.55 -18.25
C ASP A 16 3.77 -18.07 -16.98
N PRO A 17 4.70 -18.87 -16.42
CA PRO A 17 5.39 -18.53 -15.18
C PRO A 17 6.24 -17.26 -15.27
N ASP A 18 6.82 -16.96 -16.44
CA ASP A 18 7.64 -15.75 -16.61
C ASP A 18 6.77 -14.50 -16.57
N SER A 19 5.58 -14.56 -17.18
CA SER A 19 4.56 -13.52 -17.04
C SER A 19 4.13 -13.33 -15.58
N LEU A 20 3.83 -14.41 -14.85
CA LEU A 20 3.46 -14.34 -13.44
C LEU A 20 4.55 -13.71 -12.56
N ILE A 21 5.81 -14.13 -12.74
CA ILE A 21 6.96 -13.55 -12.02
C ILE A 21 7.09 -12.06 -12.36
N ASN A 22 7.01 -11.70 -13.65
CA ASN A 22 7.06 -10.30 -14.03
C ASN A 22 5.93 -9.50 -13.37
N TYR A 23 4.71 -10.01 -13.33
CA TYR A 23 3.58 -9.31 -12.71
C TYR A 23 3.72 -9.10 -11.21
N ILE A 24 4.27 -10.08 -10.51
CA ILE A 24 4.39 -10.08 -9.05
C ILE A 24 5.57 -9.23 -8.59
N TYR A 25 6.70 -9.30 -9.29
CA TYR A 25 7.97 -8.74 -8.83
C TYR A 25 8.31 -7.38 -9.47
N THR A 26 7.68 -6.99 -10.59
CA THR A 26 7.96 -5.71 -11.27
C THR A 26 7.51 -4.51 -10.42
N PRO A 27 8.41 -3.57 -10.10
CA PRO A 27 8.08 -2.38 -9.32
C PRO A 27 7.25 -1.35 -10.11
N VAL A 28 5.93 -1.40 -9.96
CA VAL A 28 4.99 -0.56 -10.72
C VAL A 28 4.02 0.24 -9.87
N PHE A 29 3.84 -0.14 -8.59
CA PHE A 29 2.99 0.59 -7.67
C PHE A 29 3.75 1.78 -7.10
N LEU A 30 3.30 3.00 -7.37
CA LEU A 30 3.89 4.16 -6.69
C LEU A 30 3.40 4.22 -5.24
N LYS A 31 4.32 4.30 -4.28
CA LYS A 31 4.00 4.46 -2.84
C LYS A 31 3.02 5.61 -2.55
N THR A 32 2.97 6.62 -3.41
CA THR A 32 2.08 7.78 -3.28
C THR A 32 0.65 7.53 -3.78
N LYS A 33 0.41 6.38 -4.42
CA LYS A 33 -0.83 5.96 -5.11
C LYS A 33 -1.42 4.65 -4.58
N ILE A 34 -0.84 4.09 -3.52
CA ILE A 34 -1.44 2.95 -2.81
C ILE A 34 -2.33 3.46 -1.68
N ASP A 35 -3.19 2.59 -1.18
CA ASP A 35 -4.17 2.81 -0.11
C ASP A 35 -3.54 2.75 1.29
N VAL A 36 -2.35 3.34 1.44
CA VAL A 36 -1.59 3.43 2.69
C VAL A 36 -0.99 4.83 2.78
N LEU A 37 -0.99 5.44 3.98
CA LEU A 37 -0.49 6.80 4.14
C LEU A 37 1.01 6.86 3.81
N TYR A 38 1.37 7.69 2.84
CA TYR A 38 2.76 7.81 2.38
C TYR A 38 3.75 8.15 3.50
N TYR A 39 3.34 8.98 4.48
CA TYR A 39 4.17 9.30 5.63
C TYR A 39 4.45 8.08 6.52
N GLU A 40 3.46 7.20 6.70
CA GLU A 40 3.63 5.96 7.46
C GLU A 40 4.60 5.02 6.76
N ILE A 41 4.48 4.87 5.44
CA ILE A 41 5.44 4.09 4.64
C ILE A 41 6.87 4.59 4.88
N LEU A 42 7.11 5.91 4.72
CA LEU A 42 8.43 6.50 4.94
C LEU A 42 8.94 6.26 6.38
N ASN A 43 8.05 6.33 7.36
CA ASN A 43 8.39 6.05 8.75
C ASN A 43 8.80 4.58 8.94
N TRP A 44 8.00 3.65 8.43
CA TRP A 44 8.28 2.21 8.50
C TRP A 44 9.56 1.80 7.76
N GLU A 45 9.90 2.48 6.67
CA GLU A 45 11.20 2.31 6.00
C GLU A 45 12.37 2.74 6.88
N ARG A 46 12.27 3.92 7.52
CA ARG A 46 13.31 4.42 8.45
C ARG A 46 13.55 3.47 9.62
N TYR A 47 12.50 2.83 10.12
CA TYR A 47 12.59 1.83 11.19
C TYR A 47 12.85 0.40 10.68
N GLY A 48 13.14 0.25 9.39
CA GLY A 48 13.56 -1.01 8.79
C GLY A 48 12.50 -2.10 8.85
N LEU A 49 11.20 -1.75 8.76
CA LEU A 49 10.10 -2.72 8.77
C LEU A 49 9.79 -3.28 7.37
N LEU A 50 10.05 -2.50 6.31
CA LEU A 50 9.58 -2.83 4.95
C LEU A 50 10.61 -3.59 4.10
N ALA A 51 11.86 -3.69 4.55
CA ALA A 51 12.90 -4.41 3.82
C ALA A 51 12.64 -5.92 3.91
N ILE A 52 12.24 -6.55 2.80
CA ILE A 52 12.04 -8.00 2.68
C ILE A 52 13.04 -8.58 1.69
N ASP A 53 13.49 -9.80 1.96
CA ASP A 53 14.30 -10.58 1.02
C ASP A 53 13.38 -11.13 -0.07
N LEU A 54 13.77 -10.96 -1.33
CA LEU A 54 13.03 -11.47 -2.49
C LEU A 54 13.94 -12.45 -3.21
N GLY A 55 13.51 -13.70 -3.32
CA GLY A 55 14.30 -14.77 -3.93
C GLY A 55 14.23 -14.77 -5.46
N LEU A 56 13.26 -14.04 -6.02
CA LEU A 56 13.10 -13.85 -7.47
C LEU A 56 13.28 -12.37 -7.84
N SER A 57 14.01 -12.11 -8.93
CA SER A 57 14.25 -10.77 -9.47
C SER A 57 13.64 -10.59 -10.85
N THR A 58 13.30 -9.34 -11.17
CA THR A 58 12.78 -8.96 -12.49
C THR A 58 13.89 -8.80 -13.50
N ILE A 59 13.56 -9.01 -14.77
CA ILE A 59 14.50 -8.84 -15.90
C ILE A 59 14.73 -7.35 -16.20
N GLN A 60 13.75 -6.49 -15.92
CA GLN A 60 13.83 -5.04 -16.09
C GLN A 60 14.22 -4.35 -14.78
N THR A 61 14.98 -3.25 -14.89
CA THR A 61 15.48 -2.48 -13.73
C THR A 61 15.11 -1.00 -13.78
N ASP A 62 14.54 -0.52 -14.88
CA ASP A 62 14.26 0.90 -15.11
C ASP A 62 12.93 1.33 -14.52
N TYR A 63 12.91 1.50 -13.19
CA TYR A 63 11.74 1.95 -12.46
C TYR A 63 12.00 3.19 -11.61
N LYS A 64 10.92 3.91 -11.30
CA LYS A 64 10.99 5.00 -10.33
C LYS A 64 11.42 4.41 -8.99
N LYS A 65 12.37 5.05 -8.30
CA LYS A 65 12.83 4.64 -6.96
C LYS A 65 11.71 4.53 -5.91
N THR A 66 10.58 5.19 -6.15
CA THR A 66 9.40 5.18 -5.28
C THR A 66 8.37 4.12 -5.68
N ALA A 67 8.63 3.35 -6.72
CA ALA A 67 7.80 2.23 -7.13
C ALA A 67 8.14 0.99 -6.30
N ILE A 68 7.13 0.20 -5.99
CA ILE A 68 7.22 -1.08 -5.29
C ILE A 68 6.53 -2.16 -6.11
N SER A 69 6.95 -3.41 -5.90
CA SER A 69 6.34 -4.58 -6.51
C SER A 69 5.02 -4.95 -5.81
N PHE A 70 4.26 -5.88 -6.39
CA PHE A 70 3.06 -6.39 -5.77
C PHE A 70 3.38 -7.12 -4.44
N VAL A 71 4.44 -7.94 -4.40
CA VAL A 71 4.89 -8.62 -3.17
C VAL A 71 5.21 -7.61 -2.06
N GLN A 72 5.90 -6.53 -2.41
CA GLN A 72 6.20 -5.45 -1.47
C GLN A 72 4.92 -4.76 -0.99
N TYR A 73 3.95 -4.51 -1.88
CA TYR A 73 2.64 -3.98 -1.49
C TYR A 73 1.93 -4.91 -0.49
N VAL A 74 1.90 -6.21 -0.74
CA VAL A 74 1.30 -7.19 0.17
C VAL A 74 1.96 -7.12 1.56
N TRP A 75 3.29 -7.04 1.60
CA TRP A 75 4.02 -6.91 2.86
C TRP A 75 3.65 -5.62 3.60
N ILE A 76 3.55 -4.49 2.90
CA ILE A 76 3.14 -3.21 3.48
C ILE A 76 1.74 -3.31 4.10
N LYS A 77 0.77 -3.95 3.43
CA LYS A 77 -0.59 -4.13 3.98
C LYS A 77 -0.60 -5.04 5.21
N MET A 78 0.28 -6.05 5.25
CA MET A 78 0.45 -6.87 6.44
C MET A 78 1.04 -6.05 7.60
N VAL A 79 2.06 -5.22 7.35
CA VAL A 79 2.63 -4.30 8.35
C VAL A 79 1.59 -3.31 8.88
N GLU A 80 0.80 -2.70 8.00
CA GLU A 80 -0.30 -1.80 8.38
C GLU A 80 -1.29 -2.49 9.32
N ALA A 81 -1.70 -3.72 8.99
CA ALA A 81 -2.60 -4.49 9.85
C ALA A 81 -1.96 -4.82 11.20
N LEU A 82 -0.72 -5.31 11.23
CA LEU A 82 0.01 -5.60 12.46
C LEU A 82 0.08 -4.38 13.39
N ILE A 83 0.44 -3.21 12.85
CA ILE A 83 0.51 -1.96 13.63
C ILE A 83 -0.87 -1.58 14.15
N LYS A 84 -1.91 -1.65 13.30
CA LYS A 84 -3.30 -1.33 13.67
C LYS A 84 -3.80 -2.19 14.84
N TYR A 85 -3.39 -3.45 14.90
CA TYR A 85 -3.75 -4.37 15.99
C TYR A 85 -2.75 -4.37 17.15
N GLY A 86 -1.82 -3.41 17.16
CA GLY A 86 -0.94 -3.10 18.27
C GLY A 86 0.23 -4.07 18.44
N PHE A 87 0.73 -4.64 17.34
CA PHE A 87 2.05 -5.29 17.32
C PHE A 87 3.14 -4.22 17.31
N SER A 88 4.19 -4.44 18.09
CA SER A 88 5.35 -3.55 18.15
C SER A 88 6.23 -3.70 16.90
N TYR A 89 7.16 -2.76 16.71
CA TYR A 89 8.13 -2.84 15.62
C TYR A 89 9.06 -4.05 15.74
N ASP A 90 9.36 -4.49 16.97
CA ASP A 90 10.13 -5.71 17.22
C ASP A 90 9.34 -6.96 16.88
N ASP A 91 8.04 -7.00 17.19
CA ASP A 91 7.18 -8.12 16.81
C ASP A 91 7.09 -8.25 15.29
N ILE A 92 6.93 -7.12 14.58
CA ILE A 92 6.87 -7.08 13.12
C ILE A 92 8.19 -7.54 12.51
N ARG A 93 9.34 -7.11 13.06
CA ARG A 93 10.66 -7.59 12.61
C ARG A 93 10.82 -9.09 12.83
N THR A 94 10.32 -9.60 13.95
CA THR A 94 10.33 -11.03 14.28
C THR A 94 9.48 -11.85 13.31
N ILE A 95 8.23 -11.41 13.06
CA ILE A 95 7.33 -12.04 12.08
C ILE A 95 7.96 -12.03 10.69
N ARG A 96 8.53 -10.89 10.28
CA ARG A 96 9.23 -10.75 9.00
C ARG A 96 10.39 -11.73 8.89
N ALA A 97 11.25 -11.80 9.90
CA ALA A 97 12.41 -12.70 9.89
C ALA A 97 11.99 -14.17 9.72
N LYS A 98 10.88 -14.57 10.36
CA LYS A 98 10.30 -15.90 10.18
C LYS A 98 9.76 -16.10 8.76
N LEU A 99 9.07 -15.12 8.20
CA LEU A 99 8.52 -15.15 6.84
C LEU A 99 9.58 -15.02 5.73
N SER A 100 10.76 -14.47 6.04
CA SER A 100 11.91 -14.39 5.14
C SER A 100 12.76 -15.67 5.13
N GLN A 101 12.34 -16.74 5.81
CA GLN A 101 13.04 -18.01 5.75
C GLN A 101 13.06 -18.52 4.30
N LYS A 102 14.27 -18.81 3.82
CA LYS A 102 14.50 -19.29 2.46
C LYS A 102 14.07 -20.75 2.38
N LEU A 103 13.11 -21.02 1.52
CA LEU A 103 12.77 -22.36 1.13
C LEU A 103 13.72 -22.76 0.00
N HIS A 104 14.73 -23.57 0.33
CA HIS A 104 15.47 -24.31 -0.68
C HIS A 104 14.53 -25.37 -1.24
N LEU A 105 13.84 -25.03 -2.33
CA LEU A 105 12.83 -25.88 -2.94
C LEU A 105 13.46 -27.17 -3.46
N GLU A 106 13.22 -28.29 -2.78
CA GLU A 106 13.20 -29.60 -3.46
C GLU A 106 12.06 -29.54 -4.49
N LEU A 107 12.45 -29.47 -5.77
CA LEU A 107 11.83 -29.85 -7.06
C LEU A 107 10.30 -29.95 -7.24
N ASN A 108 9.48 -30.18 -6.22
CA ASN A 108 8.06 -30.54 -6.33
C ASN A 108 7.10 -29.36 -6.56
N TYR A 109 7.38 -28.17 -6.02
CA TYR A 109 6.63 -26.95 -6.38
C TYR A 109 7.01 -26.48 -7.79
N ASN A 110 8.28 -26.68 -8.15
CA ASN A 110 8.74 -26.59 -9.52
C ASN A 110 8.09 -27.68 -10.38
N GLN A 111 7.75 -28.89 -9.96
CA GLN A 111 7.07 -29.82 -10.90
C GLN A 111 5.71 -29.28 -11.38
N LYS A 112 4.91 -28.63 -10.51
CA LYS A 112 3.62 -28.04 -10.92
C LYS A 112 3.74 -26.69 -11.65
N ILE A 113 4.83 -25.94 -11.44
CA ILE A 113 5.10 -24.64 -12.11
C ILE A 113 6.08 -24.80 -13.32
N ALA A 114 6.87 -25.87 -13.32
CA ALA A 114 8.02 -26.21 -14.17
C ALA A 114 7.89 -27.61 -14.84
N ASP A 115 6.67 -28.13 -14.98
CA ASP A 115 6.32 -28.89 -16.19
C ASP A 115 6.50 -28.02 -17.46
N ASN A 116 6.69 -26.71 -17.29
CA ASN A 116 7.10 -25.77 -18.31
C ASN A 116 8.64 -25.67 -18.42
N LYS A 117 9.20 -26.19 -19.52
CA LYS A 117 10.65 -26.22 -19.85
C LYS A 117 11.36 -24.86 -19.78
N ALA A 118 10.64 -23.74 -19.85
CA ALA A 118 11.20 -22.38 -19.91
C ALA A 118 11.92 -21.94 -18.63
N LEU A 119 11.42 -22.34 -17.45
CA LEU A 119 12.02 -22.00 -16.14
C LEU A 119 13.35 -22.70 -15.86
N GLN A 120 13.68 -23.77 -16.61
CA GLN A 120 14.98 -24.46 -16.55
C GLN A 120 16.06 -23.77 -17.39
N THR A 121 15.71 -22.68 -18.10
CA THR A 121 16.60 -22.02 -19.05
C THR A 121 16.75 -20.51 -18.83
N SER A 122 16.10 -19.93 -17.81
CA SER A 122 16.28 -18.50 -17.49
C SER A 122 17.58 -18.27 -16.72
N ASP A 123 18.25 -17.14 -16.95
CA ASP A 123 19.53 -16.76 -16.31
C ASP A 123 19.44 -16.60 -14.77
N ASN A 124 18.27 -16.82 -14.16
CA ASN A 124 18.02 -16.80 -12.71
C ASN A 124 18.61 -18.03 -11.95
N HIS A 125 19.38 -18.90 -12.61
CA HIS A 125 19.76 -20.21 -12.10
C HIS A 125 20.90 -20.28 -11.07
N LYS A 126 21.48 -19.18 -10.59
CA LYS A 126 22.61 -19.33 -9.65
C LYS A 126 22.19 -19.64 -8.21
N GLU A 127 21.09 -19.08 -7.68
CA GLU A 127 20.49 -19.48 -6.39
C GLU A 127 19.01 -19.03 -6.32
N ALA A 128 18.15 -19.45 -7.24
CA ALA A 128 16.72 -19.12 -7.15
C ALA A 128 16.10 -19.85 -5.94
N TYR A 129 15.75 -19.09 -4.91
CA TYR A 129 14.96 -19.57 -3.77
C TYR A 129 13.63 -18.79 -3.74
N VAL A 130 12.70 -19.26 -2.90
CA VAL A 130 11.47 -18.54 -2.58
C VAL A 130 11.40 -18.45 -1.06
N THR A 131 11.03 -17.31 -0.52
CA THR A 131 10.78 -17.17 0.92
C THR A 131 9.42 -17.76 1.31
N ASP A 132 9.23 -18.09 2.59
CA ASP A 132 7.90 -18.47 3.11
C ASP A 132 6.83 -17.42 2.74
N PHE A 133 7.18 -16.12 2.81
CA PHE A 133 6.29 -15.04 2.41
C PHE A 133 5.88 -15.11 0.94
N GLU A 134 6.86 -15.21 0.04
CA GLU A 134 6.62 -15.29 -1.41
C GLU A 134 5.78 -16.52 -1.76
N LYS A 135 5.96 -17.65 -1.06
CA LYS A 135 5.12 -18.84 -1.22
C LYS A 135 3.65 -18.54 -0.95
N TYR A 136 3.32 -17.84 0.14
CA TYR A 136 1.93 -17.48 0.44
C TYR A 136 1.33 -16.55 -0.62
N VAL A 137 2.11 -15.57 -1.11
CA VAL A 137 1.67 -14.67 -2.19
C VAL A 137 1.39 -15.46 -3.48
N LEU A 138 2.37 -16.25 -3.94
CA LEU A 138 2.27 -17.05 -5.16
C LEU A 138 1.12 -18.05 -5.08
N SER A 139 0.98 -18.75 -3.96
CA SER A 139 -0.08 -19.73 -3.77
C SER A 139 -1.48 -19.10 -3.70
N THR A 140 -1.61 -17.89 -3.14
CA THR A 140 -2.87 -17.14 -3.16
C THR A 140 -3.27 -16.80 -4.60
N ILE A 141 -2.30 -16.39 -5.44
CA ILE A 141 -2.57 -16.01 -6.83
C ILE A 141 -2.85 -17.22 -7.71
N ALA A 142 -1.96 -18.22 -7.68
CA ALA A 142 -2.02 -19.37 -8.59
C ALA A 142 -3.08 -20.41 -8.19
N PHE A 143 -3.28 -20.62 -6.89
CA PHE A 143 -4.16 -21.68 -6.37
C PHE A 143 -5.40 -21.15 -5.64
N LYS A 144 -5.57 -19.83 -5.56
CA LYS A 144 -6.71 -19.18 -4.89
C LYS A 144 -6.79 -19.55 -3.40
N ASN A 145 -5.66 -19.89 -2.78
CA ASN A 145 -5.62 -20.31 -1.38
C ASN A 145 -5.98 -19.15 -0.45
N LYS A 146 -6.93 -19.40 0.46
CA LYS A 146 -7.45 -18.41 1.41
C LYS A 146 -6.75 -18.51 2.76
N TYR A 147 -5.51 -18.02 2.83
CA TYR A 147 -4.74 -18.05 4.08
C TYR A 147 -5.29 -17.10 5.14
N HIS A 148 -5.33 -17.58 6.38
CA HIS A 148 -5.51 -16.81 7.61
C HIS A 148 -4.28 -16.98 8.50
N PHE A 149 -3.69 -15.88 8.91
CA PHE A 149 -2.57 -15.86 9.86
C PHE A 149 -3.11 -15.59 11.25
N PHE A 150 -2.95 -16.55 12.17
CA PHE A 150 -3.18 -16.34 13.59
C PHE A 150 -1.88 -15.88 14.22
N LEU A 151 -1.82 -14.59 14.51
CA LEU A 151 -0.65 -13.89 15.01
C LEU A 151 -0.78 -13.72 16.52
N TYR A 152 0.21 -14.21 17.26
CA TYR A 152 0.23 -14.20 18.72
C TYR A 152 1.16 -13.11 19.23
N LYS A 153 0.70 -12.23 20.13
CA LYS A 153 1.52 -11.12 20.66
C LYS A 153 2.62 -11.59 21.61
N ASP A 154 2.34 -12.62 22.39
CA ASP A 154 3.28 -13.23 23.33
C ASP A 154 4.37 -14.04 22.61
N ALA A 155 4.10 -14.51 21.38
CA ALA A 155 5.05 -15.26 20.57
C ALA A 155 4.95 -14.93 19.06
N PRO A 156 5.42 -13.75 18.61
CA PRO A 156 5.25 -13.28 17.23
C PRO A 156 5.86 -14.21 16.17
N ALA A 157 6.95 -14.92 16.47
CA ALA A 157 7.58 -15.87 15.55
C ALA A 157 6.78 -17.18 15.38
N ASN A 158 5.86 -17.49 16.30
CA ASN A 158 5.13 -18.75 16.36
C ASN A 158 3.72 -18.65 15.78
N PHE A 159 3.50 -17.72 14.86
CA PHE A 159 2.21 -17.56 14.19
C PHE A 159 1.79 -18.86 13.51
N PHE A 160 0.47 -19.05 13.40
CA PHE A 160 -0.12 -20.21 12.76
C PHE A 160 -0.80 -19.78 11.46
N VAL A 161 -0.57 -20.52 10.37
CA VAL A 161 -1.23 -20.26 9.09
C VAL A 161 -2.27 -21.33 8.84
N PHE A 162 -3.48 -20.88 8.57
CA PHE A 162 -4.67 -21.69 8.38
C PHE A 162 -5.21 -21.50 6.96
N ASP A 163 -5.56 -22.59 6.29
CA ASP A 163 -6.23 -22.61 5.00
C ASP A 163 -7.19 -23.81 4.91
N ASP A 164 -8.01 -23.84 3.86
CA ASP A 164 -9.04 -24.87 3.67
C ASP A 164 -8.45 -26.27 3.40
N ASP A 165 -7.28 -26.35 2.76
CA ASP A 165 -6.61 -27.64 2.51
C ASP A 165 -6.13 -28.26 3.83
N LEU A 166 -5.62 -27.43 4.74
CA LEU A 166 -5.18 -27.84 6.06
C LEU A 166 -6.34 -28.47 6.88
N ILE A 167 -7.57 -27.94 6.77
CA ILE A 167 -8.74 -28.56 7.42
C ILE A 167 -8.97 -29.97 6.87
N ARG A 168 -8.92 -30.12 5.53
CA ARG A 168 -9.16 -31.40 4.86
C ARG A 168 -8.12 -32.44 5.25
N ASP A 169 -6.84 -32.05 5.24
CA ASP A 169 -5.72 -32.95 5.51
C ASP A 169 -5.71 -33.43 6.97
N PHE A 170 -6.05 -32.54 7.91
CA PHE A 170 -6.12 -32.91 9.34
C PHE A 170 -7.36 -33.72 9.71
N ASN A 171 -8.51 -33.45 9.09
CA ASN A 171 -9.69 -34.30 9.25
C ASN A 171 -9.41 -35.72 8.75
N ALA A 172 -8.64 -35.86 7.66
CA ALA A 172 -8.20 -37.16 7.17
C ALA A 172 -7.19 -37.86 8.11
N ALA A 173 -6.46 -37.09 8.93
CA ALA A 173 -5.43 -37.59 9.83
C ALA A 173 -5.88 -37.74 11.30
N ASP A 174 -7.15 -37.46 11.64
CA ASP A 174 -7.72 -37.50 12.99
C ASP A 174 -6.94 -36.66 14.03
N MET A 175 -6.41 -35.50 13.60
CA MET A 175 -5.59 -34.60 14.43
C MET A 175 -6.32 -33.32 14.86
N GLY A 176 -7.62 -33.39 15.10
CA GLY A 176 -8.46 -32.22 15.45
C GLY A 176 -7.99 -31.44 16.68
N ASP A 177 -7.42 -32.12 17.67
CA ASP A 177 -6.94 -31.53 18.92
C ASP A 177 -5.83 -30.48 18.73
N TYR A 178 -5.02 -30.64 17.68
CA TYR A 178 -3.95 -29.69 17.38
C TYR A 178 -4.49 -28.29 17.07
N PHE A 179 -5.63 -28.20 16.38
CA PHE A 179 -6.26 -26.91 16.07
C PHE A 179 -6.78 -26.22 17.32
N PHE A 180 -7.45 -26.97 18.20
CA PHE A 180 -8.02 -26.38 19.41
C PHE A 180 -6.94 -25.64 20.20
N VAL A 181 -5.74 -26.20 20.34
CA VAL A 181 -4.63 -25.51 21.01
C VAL A 181 -4.26 -24.18 20.34
N LYS A 182 -4.31 -24.09 19.01
CA LYS A 182 -4.00 -22.85 18.28
C LYS A 182 -5.10 -21.80 18.36
N PHE A 183 -6.36 -22.22 18.33
CA PHE A 183 -7.54 -21.34 18.42
C PHE A 183 -7.82 -20.84 19.84
N HIS A 184 -7.45 -21.59 20.88
CA HIS A 184 -7.63 -21.19 22.28
C HIS A 184 -6.59 -20.19 22.79
N LYS A 185 -5.55 -19.90 22.02
CA LYS A 185 -4.61 -18.83 22.32
C LYS A 185 -5.16 -17.49 21.87
N ASP A 186 -4.92 -16.43 22.64
CA ASP A 186 -5.25 -15.07 22.21
C ASP A 186 -4.48 -14.73 20.93
N HIS A 187 -5.22 -14.44 19.86
CA HIS A 187 -4.61 -14.20 18.54
C HIS A 187 -5.33 -13.08 17.79
N PHE A 188 -4.55 -12.39 16.96
CA PHE A 188 -5.08 -11.60 15.87
C PHE A 188 -5.20 -12.50 14.64
N SER A 189 -6.43 -12.69 14.14
CA SER A 189 -6.67 -13.39 12.88
C SER A 189 -6.60 -12.41 11.71
N PHE A 190 -5.54 -12.54 10.92
CA PHE A 190 -5.31 -11.74 9.73
C PHE A 190 -5.66 -12.54 8.48
N SER A 191 -6.72 -12.13 7.79
CA SER A 191 -7.10 -12.67 6.50
C SER A 191 -6.15 -12.14 5.42
N PHE A 192 -5.26 -13.01 4.94
CA PHE A 192 -4.27 -12.66 3.92
C PHE A 192 -4.91 -12.37 2.57
N PHE A 193 -5.95 -13.16 2.23
CA PHE A 193 -6.68 -13.04 0.97
C PHE A 193 -7.32 -11.66 0.78
N LYS A 194 -7.71 -10.97 1.86
CA LYS A 194 -8.34 -9.64 1.80
C LYS A 194 -7.44 -8.57 1.19
N ILE A 195 -6.12 -8.74 1.23
CA ILE A 195 -5.17 -7.81 0.59
C ILE A 195 -5.35 -7.78 -0.94
N PHE A 196 -5.86 -8.87 -1.50
CA PHE A 196 -6.01 -9.06 -2.95
C PHE A 196 -7.39 -8.63 -3.45
N GLU A 197 -8.37 -8.40 -2.56
CA GLU A 197 -9.73 -8.00 -2.94
C GLU A 197 -9.81 -6.76 -3.84
N PRO A 198 -9.01 -5.68 -3.63
CA PRO A 198 -9.04 -4.50 -4.50
C PRO A 198 -8.74 -4.80 -5.98
N PHE A 199 -8.07 -5.93 -6.26
CA PHE A 199 -7.66 -6.33 -7.60
C PHE A 199 -8.67 -7.22 -8.31
N LEU A 200 -9.72 -7.68 -7.62
CA LEU A 200 -10.75 -8.56 -8.20
C LEU A 200 -11.74 -7.83 -9.11
N HIS A 201 -11.84 -6.50 -8.99
CA HIS A 201 -12.91 -5.71 -9.60
C HIS A 201 -12.42 -4.73 -10.68
N GLY A 202 -11.25 -4.99 -11.27
CA GLY A 202 -10.65 -4.16 -12.32
C GLY A 202 -11.09 -4.51 -13.75
N GLU A 203 -10.81 -3.60 -14.68
CA GLU A 203 -10.78 -3.90 -16.11
C GLU A 203 -9.71 -4.96 -16.38
N SER A 204 -9.90 -5.79 -17.43
CA SER A 204 -8.92 -6.82 -17.75
C SER A 204 -7.56 -6.22 -18.13
N HIS A 205 -6.48 -6.90 -17.73
CA HIS A 205 -5.10 -6.57 -18.05
C HIS A 205 -4.62 -5.18 -17.56
N GLN A 206 -5.15 -4.69 -16.44
CA GLN A 206 -4.73 -3.41 -15.84
C GLN A 206 -3.21 -3.33 -15.59
N PHE A 207 -2.57 -4.45 -15.26
CA PHE A 207 -1.13 -4.49 -15.12
C PHE A 207 -0.40 -4.14 -16.42
N ASN A 208 -0.79 -4.77 -17.54
CA ASN A 208 -0.19 -4.53 -18.87
C ASN A 208 -0.36 -3.06 -19.30
N ASN A 209 -1.51 -2.47 -18.98
CA ASN A 209 -1.81 -1.07 -19.28
C ASN A 209 -1.12 -0.08 -18.34
N ARG A 210 -0.38 -0.55 -17.33
CA ARG A 210 0.27 0.26 -16.28
C ARG A 210 -0.68 1.22 -15.57
N LEU A 211 -1.99 0.95 -15.60
CA LEU A 211 -3.03 1.71 -14.89
C LEU A 211 -3.11 1.22 -13.46
N ILE A 212 -2.02 1.40 -12.71
CA ILE A 212 -1.83 0.78 -11.40
C ILE A 212 -1.98 1.86 -10.34
N SER A 213 -3.23 2.01 -9.88
CA SER A 213 -3.60 2.92 -8.80
C SER A 213 -4.66 2.23 -7.95
N MET A 214 -4.45 2.19 -6.63
CA MET A 214 -5.49 1.76 -5.69
C MET A 214 -6.54 2.85 -5.49
N LEU A 215 -6.14 4.08 -5.78
CA LEU A 215 -7.00 5.24 -5.71
C LEU A 215 -7.81 5.32 -7.00
N SER A 216 -9.10 5.55 -6.86
CA SER A 216 -9.95 6.03 -7.95
C SER A 216 -9.41 7.33 -8.54
N ASN A 217 -9.84 7.66 -9.76
CA ASN A 217 -9.45 8.91 -10.43
C ASN A 217 -9.81 10.14 -9.59
N GLU A 218 -10.96 10.09 -8.90
CA GLU A 218 -11.43 11.13 -8.00
C GLU A 218 -10.55 11.23 -6.73
N GLU A 219 -10.21 10.12 -6.09
CA GLU A 219 -9.32 10.10 -4.91
C GLU A 219 -7.90 10.59 -5.24
N ASP A 220 -7.32 10.17 -6.37
CA ASP A 220 -6.02 10.67 -6.82
C ASP A 220 -6.08 12.17 -7.14
N LYS A 221 -7.20 12.65 -7.70
CA LYS A 221 -7.42 14.09 -7.92
C LYS A 221 -7.50 14.87 -6.60
N VAL A 222 -8.26 14.36 -5.63
CA VAL A 222 -8.38 14.97 -4.29
C VAL A 222 -7.00 15.04 -3.62
N LEU A 223 -6.27 13.94 -3.57
CA LEU A 223 -4.94 13.89 -2.95
C LEU A 223 -3.94 14.80 -3.64
N ARG A 224 -3.94 14.88 -4.97
CA ARG A 224 -3.08 15.83 -5.71
C ARG A 224 -3.39 17.28 -5.37
N MET A 225 -4.67 17.64 -5.25
CA MET A 225 -5.08 19.00 -4.90
C MET A 225 -4.66 19.38 -3.47
N ILE A 226 -4.80 18.45 -2.52
CA ILE A 226 -4.37 18.65 -1.12
C ILE A 226 -2.84 18.79 -1.03
N ARG A 227 -2.09 17.94 -1.73
CA ARG A 227 -0.62 17.94 -1.71
C ARG A 227 0.00 19.18 -2.36
N ARG A 228 -0.68 19.83 -3.31
CA ARG A 228 -0.14 20.95 -4.08
C ARG A 228 0.20 22.18 -3.23
N ASP A 229 -0.58 22.46 -2.19
CA ASP A 229 -0.46 23.69 -1.39
C ASP A 229 -0.60 23.42 0.11
N TYR A 230 -0.14 22.23 0.54
CA TYR A 230 -0.30 21.71 1.90
C TYR A 230 0.21 22.67 2.99
N ASN A 231 1.35 23.31 2.75
CA ASN A 231 1.97 24.23 3.71
C ASN A 231 1.16 25.51 3.92
N ASN A 232 0.29 25.86 2.98
CA ASN A 232 -0.57 27.04 3.05
C ASN A 232 -2.01 26.64 3.40
N LEU A 233 -2.28 25.39 3.75
CA LEU A 233 -3.65 24.91 3.96
C LEU A 233 -4.26 25.45 5.27
N LYS A 234 -5.45 26.04 5.17
CA LYS A 234 -6.26 26.49 6.33
C LYS A 234 -7.35 25.49 6.70
N SER A 235 -8.07 24.96 5.71
CA SER A 235 -9.10 23.94 5.93
C SER A 235 -9.42 23.19 4.65
N ILE A 236 -9.81 21.92 4.78
CA ILE A 236 -10.36 21.09 3.70
C ILE A 236 -11.77 20.67 4.09
N THR A 237 -12.73 20.81 3.17
CA THR A 237 -14.04 20.17 3.27
C THR A 237 -14.23 19.23 2.10
N ILE A 238 -14.50 17.96 2.38
CA ILE A 238 -14.79 16.94 1.37
C ILE A 238 -16.22 16.45 1.60
N ARG A 239 -17.05 16.44 0.55
CA ARG A 239 -18.40 15.85 0.61
C ARG A 239 -18.43 14.57 -0.18
N PHE A 240 -19.00 13.54 0.43
CA PHE A 240 -19.17 12.23 -0.18
C PHE A 240 -20.64 11.98 -0.52
N ASN A 241 -20.87 11.26 -1.62
CA ASN A 241 -22.16 10.66 -1.94
C ASN A 241 -21.91 9.20 -2.32
N GLN A 242 -22.60 8.25 -1.70
CA GLN A 242 -22.41 6.81 -1.93
C GLN A 242 -20.93 6.39 -1.93
N SER A 243 -20.19 6.83 -0.91
CA SER A 243 -18.75 6.57 -0.74
C SER A 243 -17.82 7.15 -1.82
N LYS A 244 -18.34 7.98 -2.75
CA LYS A 244 -17.54 8.69 -3.75
C LYS A 244 -17.39 10.18 -3.39
N PRO A 245 -16.19 10.77 -3.45
CA PRO A 245 -16.01 12.19 -3.23
C PRO A 245 -16.64 12.99 -4.39
N THR A 246 -17.55 13.91 -4.06
CA THR A 246 -18.28 14.72 -5.05
C THR A 246 -17.87 16.19 -5.03
N HIS A 247 -17.47 16.72 -3.86
CA HIS A 247 -17.07 18.11 -3.71
C HIS A 247 -15.81 18.19 -2.84
N LEU A 248 -14.90 19.08 -3.26
CA LEU A 248 -13.68 19.40 -2.53
C LEU A 248 -13.56 20.92 -2.43
N GLU A 249 -13.62 21.44 -1.21
CA GLU A 249 -13.34 22.84 -0.89
C GLU A 249 -12.01 22.91 -0.14
N ILE A 250 -11.03 23.64 -0.70
CA ILE A 250 -9.72 23.88 -0.08
C ILE A 250 -9.63 25.37 0.21
N ARG A 251 -9.46 25.73 1.48
CA ARG A 251 -9.12 27.10 1.89
C ARG A 251 -7.65 27.14 2.21
N THR A 252 -6.91 28.06 1.57
CA THR A 252 -5.49 28.30 1.86
C THR A 252 -5.27 29.70 2.42
N THR A 253 -4.23 29.82 3.23
CA THR A 253 -3.70 31.08 3.73
C THR A 253 -2.76 31.62 2.67
N LYS A 254 -3.19 32.63 1.91
CA LYS A 254 -2.31 33.34 0.99
C LYS A 254 -1.54 34.39 1.78
N GLN A 255 -0.22 34.22 1.92
CA GLN A 255 0.63 35.31 2.39
C GLN A 255 0.63 36.39 1.30
N VAL A 256 -0.12 37.46 1.52
CA VAL A 256 -0.10 38.62 0.62
C VAL A 256 0.96 39.57 1.18
N SER A 257 2.02 39.84 0.41
CA SER A 257 3.00 40.86 0.82
C SER A 257 2.25 42.19 1.01
N ALA A 258 2.55 42.90 2.10
CA ALA A 258 2.04 44.25 2.33
C ALA A 258 2.21 45.12 1.07
N GLU A 259 3.34 44.94 0.39
CA GLU A 259 3.69 45.56 -0.88
C GLU A 259 2.65 45.34 -1.98
N SER A 260 2.10 44.13 -2.15
CA SER A 260 1.08 43.85 -3.18
C SER A 260 -0.23 44.60 -2.91
N ARG A 261 -0.64 44.73 -1.63
CA ARG A 261 -1.82 45.51 -1.24
C ARG A 261 -1.60 47.01 -1.35
N ILE A 262 -0.40 47.48 -0.98
CA ILE A 262 0.01 48.87 -1.18
C ILE A 262 0.00 49.20 -2.68
N MET A 263 0.51 48.30 -3.54
CA MET A 263 0.55 48.52 -4.98
C MET A 263 -0.82 48.58 -5.62
N GLU A 264 -1.77 47.78 -5.13
CA GLU A 264 -3.17 47.85 -5.57
C GLU A 264 -3.81 49.22 -5.27
N HIS A 265 -3.53 49.81 -4.11
CA HIS A 265 -4.02 51.16 -3.76
C HIS A 265 -3.33 52.28 -4.56
N ILE A 266 -2.02 52.15 -4.82
CA ILE A 266 -1.27 53.09 -5.67
C ILE A 266 -1.81 53.07 -7.11
N GLN A 267 -2.01 51.88 -7.68
CA GLN A 267 -2.53 51.74 -9.05
C GLN A 267 -3.95 52.30 -9.21
N LYS A 268 -4.80 52.16 -8.18
CA LYS A 268 -6.16 52.71 -8.17
C LYS A 268 -6.24 54.20 -7.82
N ARG A 269 -5.10 54.86 -7.56
CA ARG A 269 -4.99 56.27 -7.11
C ARG A 269 -5.88 56.59 -5.90
N ASP A 270 -6.13 55.59 -5.05
CA ASP A 270 -7.03 55.70 -3.91
C ASP A 270 -6.22 56.00 -2.64
N TYR A 271 -5.74 57.25 -2.55
CA TYR A 271 -4.88 57.71 -1.46
C TYR A 271 -5.69 57.86 -0.17
N SER A 272 -5.68 56.77 0.60
CA SER A 272 -6.33 56.64 1.90
C SER A 272 -5.27 56.33 2.95
N THR A 273 -5.57 56.59 4.23
CA THR A 273 -4.62 56.24 5.30
C THR A 273 -4.61 54.73 5.48
N ILE A 274 -3.44 54.11 5.28
CA ILE A 274 -3.20 52.67 5.42
C ILE A 274 -2.45 52.43 6.75
N VAL A 275 -3.00 51.56 7.60
CA VAL A 275 -2.34 51.08 8.82
C VAL A 275 -2.07 49.58 8.68
N ILE A 276 -0.82 49.17 8.90
CA ILE A 276 -0.38 47.78 8.85
C ILE A 276 0.16 47.40 10.23
N GLN A 277 -0.46 46.41 10.86
CA GLN A 277 0.01 45.86 12.13
C GLN A 277 0.61 44.48 11.91
N THR A 278 1.79 44.25 12.48
CA THR A 278 2.52 42.98 12.40
C THR A 278 2.70 42.39 13.79
N VAL A 279 2.68 41.05 13.88
CA VAL A 279 3.09 40.28 15.06
C VAL A 279 4.06 39.19 14.56
N ASP A 280 5.22 39.09 15.20
CA ASP A 280 6.30 38.16 14.83
C ASP A 280 6.69 38.20 13.33
N GLY A 281 6.73 39.40 12.75
CA GLY A 281 7.10 39.62 11.35
C GLY A 281 6.02 39.32 10.31
N ASN A 282 4.84 38.83 10.73
CA ASN A 282 3.72 38.55 9.86
C ASN A 282 2.65 39.64 9.95
N VAL A 283 2.07 40.04 8.82
CA VAL A 283 0.97 41.02 8.77
C VAL A 283 -0.29 40.36 9.31
N VAL A 284 -0.79 40.85 10.45
CA VAL A 284 -1.97 40.32 11.13
C VAL A 284 -3.22 41.18 10.93
N ASN A 285 -3.06 42.48 10.65
CA ASN A 285 -4.17 43.39 10.40
C ASN A 285 -3.82 44.47 9.35
N PHE A 286 -4.80 44.84 8.53
CA PHE A 286 -4.71 45.90 7.52
C PHE A 286 -5.98 46.75 7.57
N GLU A 287 -5.84 48.03 7.89
CA GLU A 287 -6.95 48.97 8.00
C GLU A 287 -6.81 50.11 7.00
N ASN A 288 -7.93 50.48 6.36
CA ASN A 288 -8.03 51.60 5.43
C ASN A 288 -9.08 52.58 5.97
N THR A 289 -8.68 53.84 6.17
CA THR A 289 -9.59 54.92 6.57
C THR A 289 -9.66 56.00 5.49
N LYS A 290 -10.88 56.30 5.02
CA LYS A 290 -11.20 57.47 4.19
C LYS A 290 -11.83 58.55 5.06
N LYS A 291 -11.26 59.76 5.06
CA LYS A 291 -11.82 60.91 5.77
C LYS A 291 -12.42 61.89 4.76
N TYR A 292 -13.70 62.20 4.94
CA TYR A 292 -14.38 63.27 4.21
C TYR A 292 -14.52 64.48 5.13
N LYS A 293 -14.12 65.67 4.64
CA LYS A 293 -14.39 66.94 5.33
C LYS A 293 -15.71 67.47 4.77
N LEU A 294 -16.71 67.69 5.62
CA LEU A 294 -17.93 68.42 5.26
C LEU A 294 -17.61 69.90 5.07
#